data_AF-A0A176TF39-F1
#
_entry.id   AF-A0A176TF39-F1
#
_cell.length_a   1.000
_cell.length_b   1.000
_cell.length_c   1.000
_cell.angle_alpha   90.00
_cell.angle_beta   90.00
_cell.angle_gamma   90.00
#
_symmetry.space_group_name_H-M   'P 1'
#
loop_
_entity.id
_entity.type
_entity.pdbx_description
1 polymer ?
#
loop_
_entity_poly.entity_id
_entity_poly.type
_entity_poly.pdbx_seq_one_letter_code
_entity_poly.pdbx_strand_id
1 'polypeptide(L)'
;MFLITDVSPFLIPLLFFVIVGLIIFITYYFSTKQKIIRTLSKLPIKQIGSLKNNELTRFTGKALHVKEPLIAPFSKRKCVFYVIKIKQRKSNGKQQRWRTIVHEEKVQDFFLEKNSDFAMVRLHQNPKNYTSYLVADKKVKSGTFNAPTPEFTALLENYNIKSESFFGFHKTLRYTEAIIEIGEEITVAGIAKWKSLKAPIEGYSYSKIAELESSDKQKLIITDLPNIKTKKRF
;
A
#
# COMPACT_ATOMS: atom_id res chain seq x y z
N MET A 1 -28.49 47.28 -14.28
CA MET A 1 -28.59 47.68 -12.86
C MET A 1 -28.80 46.40 -12.06
N PHE A 2 -27.71 45.67 -11.76
CA PHE A 2 -27.78 44.33 -11.19
C PHE A 2 -27.64 44.37 -9.68
N LEU A 3 -28.62 43.75 -9.03
CA LEU A 3 -28.81 43.55 -7.60
C LEU A 3 -27.52 43.07 -6.92
N ILE A 4 -26.89 43.93 -6.12
CA ILE A 4 -25.94 43.50 -5.09
C ILE A 4 -26.80 43.15 -3.88
N THR A 5 -27.08 41.87 -3.74
CA THR A 5 -27.83 41.30 -2.61
C THR A 5 -27.13 41.63 -1.29
N ASP A 6 -27.89 42.08 -0.29
CA ASP A 6 -27.52 42.10 1.12
C ASP A 6 -27.27 40.66 1.62
N VAL A 7 -26.14 40.08 1.22
CA VAL A 7 -25.67 38.82 1.81
C VAL A 7 -25.22 39.12 3.21
N SER A 8 -25.90 38.54 4.20
CA SER A 8 -25.51 38.69 5.60
C SER A 8 -24.02 38.38 5.75
N PRO A 9 -23.28 39.15 6.57
CA PRO A 9 -21.81 39.05 6.65
C PRO A 9 -21.33 37.66 7.10
N PHE A 10 -22.23 36.80 7.58
CA PHE A 10 -21.99 35.43 8.00
C PHE A 10 -22.16 34.38 6.90
N LEU A 11 -22.88 34.67 5.80
CA LEU A 11 -23.13 33.71 4.73
C LEU A 11 -21.86 33.34 3.95
N ILE A 12 -21.00 34.32 3.65
CA ILE A 12 -19.76 34.08 2.90
C ILE A 12 -18.77 33.20 3.70
N PRO A 13 -18.48 33.49 5.00
CA PRO A 13 -17.69 32.60 5.83
C PRO A 13 -18.29 31.20 5.97
N LEU A 14 -19.61 31.09 6.17
CA LEU A 14 -20.29 29.80 6.28
C LEU A 14 -20.11 28.95 5.02
N LEU A 15 -20.32 29.54 3.84
CA LEU A 15 -20.14 28.86 2.56
C LEU A 15 -18.69 28.40 2.37
N PHE A 16 -17.72 29.23 2.76
CA PHE A 16 -16.30 28.86 2.72
C PHE A 16 -16.00 27.63 3.58
N PHE A 17 -16.49 27.57 4.83
CA PHE A 17 -16.31 26.40 5.69
C PHE A 17 -16.97 25.13 5.13
N VAL A 18 -18.16 25.25 4.52
CA VAL A 18 -18.83 24.13 3.85
C VAL A 18 -18.00 23.61 2.68
N ILE A 19 -17.47 24.49 1.82
CA ILE A 19 -16.63 24.11 0.68
C ILE A 19 -15.33 23.44 1.16
N VAL A 20 -14.64 24.03 2.14
CA VAL A 20 -13.41 23.45 2.71
C VAL A 20 -13.69 22.08 3.32
N GLY A 21 -14.77 21.94 4.09
CA GLY A 21 -15.20 20.67 4.66
C GLY A 21 -15.49 19.62 3.59
N LEU A 22 -16.15 20.01 2.50
CA LEU A 22 -16.47 19.12 1.38
C LEU A 22 -15.20 18.67 0.63
N ILE A 23 -14.22 19.56 0.42
CA ILE A 23 -12.93 19.21 -0.19
C ILE A 23 -12.17 18.21 0.69
N ILE A 24 -12.10 18.44 2.01
CA ILE A 24 -11.48 17.52 2.96
C ILE A 24 -12.17 16.16 2.92
N PHE A 25 -13.51 16.15 2.90
CA PHE A 25 -14.30 14.92 2.84
C PHE A 25 -14.04 14.12 1.55
N ILE A 26 -14.08 14.77 0.39
CA ILE A 26 -13.85 14.11 -0.91
C ILE A 26 -12.43 13.55 -0.97
N THR A 27 -11.42 14.33 -0.61
CA THR A 27 -10.01 13.87 -0.64
C THR A 27 -9.78 12.67 0.27
N TYR A 28 -10.39 12.66 1.46
CA TYR A 28 -10.36 11.53 2.37
C TYR A 28 -11.10 10.30 1.79
N TYR A 29 -12.33 10.49 1.31
CA TYR A 29 -13.20 9.42 0.81
C TYR A 29 -12.62 8.68 -0.41
N PHE A 30 -11.98 9.41 -1.31
CA PHE A 30 -11.36 8.87 -2.53
C PHE A 30 -9.90 8.43 -2.36
N SER A 31 -9.35 8.51 -1.15
CA SER A 31 -8.00 8.01 -0.85
C SER A 31 -7.89 6.49 -1.09
N THR A 32 -6.71 6.03 -1.49
CA THR A 32 -6.44 4.60 -1.76
C THR A 32 -6.78 3.72 -0.56
N LYS A 33 -6.45 4.17 0.64
CA LYS A 33 -6.79 3.50 1.91
C LYS A 33 -8.30 3.27 2.03
N GLN A 34 -9.09 4.33 1.90
CA GLN A 34 -10.54 4.25 2.06
C GLN A 34 -11.21 3.47 0.94
N LYS A 35 -10.69 3.54 -0.30
CA LYS A 35 -11.14 2.67 -1.39
C LYS A 35 -10.94 1.19 -1.07
N ILE A 36 -9.75 0.81 -0.61
CA ILE A 36 -9.43 -0.58 -0.23
C ILE A 36 -10.31 -1.05 0.93
N ILE A 37 -10.43 -0.27 2.01
CA ILE A 37 -11.27 -0.63 3.16
C ILE A 37 -12.74 -0.82 2.74
N ARG A 38 -13.28 0.07 1.89
CA ARG A 38 -14.66 -0.04 1.40
C ARG A 38 -14.88 -1.26 0.51
N THR A 39 -13.91 -1.62 -0.33
CA THR A 39 -14.02 -2.82 -1.16
C THR A 39 -13.92 -4.08 -0.32
N LEU A 40 -12.94 -4.17 0.57
CA LEU A 40 -12.71 -5.33 1.43
C LEU A 40 -13.84 -5.55 2.44
N SER A 41 -14.40 -4.49 3.04
CA SER A 41 -15.51 -4.61 3.99
C SER A 41 -16.80 -5.16 3.38
N LYS A 42 -16.98 -5.10 2.05
CA LYS A 42 -18.12 -5.69 1.35
C LYS A 42 -17.98 -7.21 1.13
N LEU A 43 -16.77 -7.75 1.26
CA LEU A 43 -16.48 -9.16 1.02
C LEU A 43 -16.41 -9.90 2.36
N PRO A 44 -17.13 -11.01 2.58
CA PRO A 44 -16.93 -11.81 3.79
C PRO A 44 -15.51 -12.40 3.81
N ILE A 45 -14.91 -12.53 5.00
CA ILE A 45 -13.68 -13.31 5.17
C ILE A 45 -14.07 -14.78 5.01
N LYS A 46 -13.40 -15.48 4.10
CA LYS A 46 -13.63 -16.90 3.85
C LYS A 46 -12.43 -17.74 4.26
N GLN A 47 -12.67 -19.00 4.60
CA GLN A 47 -11.59 -20.00 4.74
C GLN A 47 -11.17 -20.49 3.35
N ILE A 48 -9.93 -20.94 3.19
CA ILE A 48 -9.41 -21.41 1.90
C ILE A 48 -10.26 -22.58 1.36
N GLY A 49 -10.57 -23.58 2.18
CA GLY A 49 -11.44 -24.69 1.75
C GLY A 49 -12.84 -24.28 1.27
N SER A 50 -13.33 -23.11 1.69
CA SER A 50 -14.65 -22.60 1.31
C SER A 50 -14.65 -21.69 0.06
N LEU A 51 -13.49 -21.51 -0.58
CA LEU A 51 -13.36 -20.67 -1.76
C LEU A 51 -14.04 -21.31 -2.97
N LYS A 52 -14.95 -20.57 -3.61
CA LYS A 52 -15.56 -21.01 -4.87
C LYS A 52 -14.70 -20.56 -6.05
N ASN A 53 -14.66 -21.39 -7.08
CA ASN A 53 -13.94 -21.07 -8.31
C ASN A 53 -14.57 -19.84 -9.00
N ASN A 54 -13.74 -18.94 -9.53
CA ASN A 54 -14.12 -17.68 -10.18
C ASN A 54 -14.91 -16.70 -9.30
N GLU A 55 -14.82 -16.82 -7.98
CA GLU A 55 -15.46 -15.89 -7.04
C GLU A 55 -14.46 -14.86 -6.51
N LEU A 56 -14.88 -13.58 -6.47
CA LEU A 56 -14.13 -12.55 -5.74
C LEU A 56 -14.22 -12.83 -4.24
N THR A 57 -13.10 -13.22 -3.67
CA THR A 57 -13.00 -13.58 -2.26
C THR A 57 -12.03 -12.66 -1.53
N ARG A 58 -12.18 -12.58 -0.21
CA ARG A 58 -11.25 -11.96 0.71
C ARG A 58 -10.69 -13.03 1.64
N PHE A 59 -9.37 -13.12 1.67
CA PHE A 59 -8.63 -14.03 2.53
C PHE A 59 -7.60 -13.27 3.35
N THR A 60 -7.42 -13.69 4.61
CA THR A 60 -6.45 -13.10 5.53
C THR A 60 -5.61 -14.23 6.09
N GLY A 61 -4.29 -14.11 6.01
CA GLY A 61 -3.33 -15.14 6.43
C GLY A 61 -1.90 -14.60 6.47
N LYS A 62 -0.97 -15.44 6.91
CA LYS A 62 0.46 -15.12 6.99
C LYS A 62 1.10 -15.17 5.61
N ALA A 63 1.86 -14.14 5.25
CA ALA A 63 2.58 -14.10 3.98
C ALA A 63 3.86 -14.96 4.04
N LEU A 64 3.99 -15.94 3.15
CA LEU A 64 5.16 -16.80 3.04
C LEU A 64 5.81 -16.67 1.67
N HIS A 65 7.13 -16.80 1.61
CA HIS A 65 7.88 -16.63 0.37
C HIS A 65 7.79 -17.89 -0.52
N VAL A 66 7.72 -17.68 -1.83
CA VAL A 66 7.76 -18.78 -2.83
C VAL A 66 9.18 -19.00 -3.35
N LYS A 67 9.93 -17.90 -3.46
CA LYS A 67 11.32 -17.83 -3.90
C LYS A 67 12.15 -17.13 -2.83
N GLU A 68 13.44 -16.97 -3.05
CA GLU A 68 14.30 -16.17 -2.19
C GLU A 68 13.62 -14.82 -1.84
N PRO A 69 13.50 -14.50 -0.54
CA PRO A 69 12.86 -13.27 -0.12
C PRO A 69 13.54 -12.02 -0.66
N LEU A 70 12.74 -10.99 -0.94
CA LEU A 70 13.24 -9.66 -1.23
C LEU A 70 13.91 -9.09 0.03
N ILE A 71 14.88 -8.19 -0.17
CA ILE A 71 15.53 -7.47 0.92
C ILE A 71 15.14 -6.00 0.80
N ALA A 72 14.48 -5.48 1.83
CA ALA A 72 14.09 -4.07 1.85
C ALA A 72 15.31 -3.16 1.93
N PRO A 73 15.34 -2.06 1.16
CA PRO A 73 16.59 -1.36 0.89
C PRO A 73 17.12 -0.60 2.10
N PHE A 74 16.26 -0.14 3.02
CA PHE A 74 16.69 0.57 4.22
C PHE A 74 16.73 -0.31 5.47
N SER A 75 15.64 -1.01 5.82
CA SER A 75 15.63 -1.86 7.03
C SER A 75 16.37 -3.20 6.86
N LYS A 76 16.73 -3.60 5.63
CA LYS A 76 17.37 -4.89 5.31
C LYS A 76 16.55 -6.12 5.76
N ARG A 77 15.27 -5.93 6.07
CA ARG A 77 14.35 -7.02 6.44
C ARG A 77 14.02 -7.88 5.21
N LYS A 78 13.89 -9.19 5.42
CA LYS A 78 13.44 -10.16 4.41
C LYS A 78 11.92 -10.04 4.24
N CYS A 79 11.46 -9.92 3.01
CA CYS A 79 10.06 -9.63 2.72
C CYS A 79 9.58 -10.20 1.38
N VAL A 80 8.26 -10.23 1.18
CA VAL A 80 7.65 -10.62 -0.11
C VAL A 80 7.17 -9.41 -0.91
N PHE A 81 7.02 -8.27 -0.24
CA PHE A 81 6.57 -7.02 -0.84
C PHE A 81 7.18 -5.85 -0.06
N TYR A 82 7.77 -4.89 -0.75
CA TYR A 82 8.06 -3.58 -0.17
C TYR A 82 7.65 -2.42 -1.11
N VAL A 83 7.35 -1.29 -0.50
CA VAL A 83 7.14 0.01 -1.15
C VAL A 83 8.02 1.03 -0.47
N ILE A 84 8.83 1.74 -1.25
CA ILE A 84 9.65 2.84 -0.75
C ILE A 84 9.32 4.15 -1.45
N LYS A 85 9.40 5.23 -0.68
CA LYS A 85 9.24 6.59 -1.20
C LYS A 85 10.31 7.49 -0.61
N ILE A 86 11.10 8.10 -1.48
CA ILE A 86 11.97 9.23 -1.12
C ILE A 86 11.30 10.50 -1.65
N LYS A 87 11.08 11.46 -0.75
CA LYS A 87 10.49 12.77 -1.06
C LYS A 87 11.47 13.87 -0.70
N GLN A 88 11.59 14.86 -1.57
CA GLN A 88 12.34 16.08 -1.32
C GLN A 88 11.38 17.24 -1.09
N ARG A 89 11.63 18.04 -0.06
CA ARG A 89 10.94 19.32 0.11
C ARG A 89 11.53 20.32 -0.88
N LYS A 90 10.68 20.90 -1.72
CA LYS A 90 11.01 22.02 -2.62
C LYS A 90 10.28 23.26 -2.13
N SER A 91 11.02 24.35 -1.97
CA SER A 91 10.46 25.68 -1.71
C SER A 91 10.45 26.46 -3.02
N ASN A 92 9.36 27.18 -3.27
CA ASN A 92 9.28 28.23 -4.28
C ASN A 92 8.80 29.50 -3.58
N GLY A 93 9.73 30.21 -2.94
CA GLY A 93 9.42 31.36 -2.09
C GLY A 93 8.51 30.98 -0.91
N LYS A 94 7.30 31.54 -0.88
CA LYS A 94 6.33 31.36 0.22
C LYS A 94 5.69 29.96 0.27
N GLN A 95 5.78 29.16 -0.79
CA GLN A 95 5.17 27.82 -0.84
C GLN A 95 6.20 26.70 -0.69
N GLN A 96 5.86 25.69 0.11
CA GLN A 96 6.65 24.48 0.28
C GLN A 96 5.83 23.27 -0.17
N ARG A 97 6.42 22.42 -1.03
CA ARG A 97 5.79 21.17 -1.47
C ARG A 97 6.74 19.99 -1.37
N TRP A 98 6.19 18.84 -1.06
CA TRP A 98 6.93 17.58 -1.11
C TRP A 98 6.84 16.99 -2.51
N ARG A 99 7.98 16.81 -3.17
CA ARG A 99 8.08 16.11 -4.46
C ARG A 99 8.64 14.71 -4.23
N THR A 100 7.94 13.69 -4.70
CA THR A 100 8.48 12.32 -4.75
C THR A 100 9.58 12.26 -5.81
N ILE A 101 10.78 11.84 -5.41
CA ILE A 101 11.94 11.67 -6.30
C ILE A 101 12.20 10.21 -6.61
N VAL A 102 11.91 9.31 -5.65
CA VAL A 102 11.93 7.87 -5.85
C VAL A 102 10.61 7.30 -5.35
N HIS A 103 10.01 6.46 -6.18
CA HIS A 103 8.92 5.59 -5.82
C HIS A 103 9.24 4.22 -6.42
N GLU A 104 9.72 3.32 -5.57
CA GLU A 104 10.03 1.96 -5.99
C GLU A 104 9.09 1.01 -5.24
N GLU A 105 8.60 0.04 -5.99
CA GLU A 105 7.68 -0.98 -5.53
C GLU A 105 8.21 -2.31 -6.06
N LYS A 106 8.58 -3.24 -5.17
CA LYS A 106 8.94 -4.59 -5.57
C LYS A 106 8.10 -5.60 -4.84
N VAL A 107 7.58 -6.54 -5.60
CA VAL A 107 6.75 -7.62 -5.12
C VAL A 107 7.08 -8.89 -5.89
N GLN A 108 6.93 -10.02 -5.21
CA GLN A 108 7.00 -11.34 -5.81
C GLN A 108 5.74 -12.12 -5.48
N ASP A 109 5.51 -13.22 -6.20
CA ASP A 109 4.50 -14.20 -5.80
C ASP A 109 4.79 -14.69 -4.38
N PHE A 110 3.73 -14.87 -3.58
CA PHE A 110 3.84 -15.36 -2.21
C PHE A 110 2.65 -16.24 -1.87
N PHE A 111 2.81 -17.10 -0.87
CA PHE A 111 1.71 -17.86 -0.30
C PHE A 111 1.07 -17.08 0.85
N LEU A 112 -0.22 -17.28 1.03
CA LEU A 112 -0.95 -16.91 2.23
C LEU A 112 -1.31 -18.19 2.97
N GLU A 113 -0.85 -18.29 4.20
CA GLU A 113 -1.08 -19.44 5.06
C GLU A 113 -2.06 -19.08 6.18
N LYS A 114 -3.06 -19.94 6.40
CA LYS A 114 -3.90 -19.90 7.60
C LYS A 114 -4.35 -21.30 7.97
N ASN A 115 -4.11 -21.71 9.21
CA ASN A 115 -4.53 -23.02 9.72
C ASN A 115 -4.06 -24.19 8.84
N SER A 116 -2.82 -24.14 8.33
CA SER A 116 -2.23 -25.13 7.40
C SER A 116 -2.85 -25.16 5.99
N ASP A 117 -3.78 -24.28 5.67
CA ASP A 117 -4.23 -24.05 4.30
C ASP A 117 -3.39 -22.97 3.63
N PHE A 118 -3.05 -23.18 2.35
CA PHE A 118 -2.27 -22.26 1.54
C PHE A 118 -3.09 -21.72 0.36
N ALA A 119 -2.96 -20.43 0.10
CA ALA A 119 -3.41 -19.79 -1.12
C ALA A 119 -2.24 -19.09 -1.81
N MET A 120 -2.05 -19.33 -3.09
CA MET A 120 -0.99 -18.69 -3.88
C MET A 120 -1.48 -17.34 -4.42
N VAL A 121 -0.72 -16.27 -4.19
CA VAL A 121 -1.04 -14.94 -4.73
C VAL A 121 -0.15 -14.68 -5.95
N ARG A 122 -0.77 -14.52 -7.13
CA ARG A 122 -0.07 -14.33 -8.41
C ARG A 122 0.01 -12.87 -8.81
N LEU A 123 1.23 -12.33 -8.85
CA LEU A 123 1.46 -10.90 -9.01
C LEU A 123 2.29 -10.59 -10.24
N HIS A 124 1.82 -9.59 -10.99
CA HIS A 124 2.50 -9.06 -12.17
C HIS A 124 2.60 -7.54 -12.03
N GLN A 125 3.80 -7.00 -12.27
CA GLN A 125 4.04 -5.56 -12.24
C GLN A 125 3.79 -4.89 -13.60
N ASN A 126 3.98 -5.61 -14.71
CA ASN A 126 3.84 -5.10 -16.07
C ASN A 126 3.04 -6.08 -16.97
N PRO A 127 1.73 -5.85 -17.20
CA PRO A 127 0.91 -4.81 -16.60
C PRO A 127 0.61 -5.07 -15.12
N LYS A 128 0.47 -3.99 -14.33
CA LYS A 128 0.22 -4.09 -12.88
C LYS A 128 -1.16 -4.67 -12.59
N ASN A 129 -1.20 -5.89 -12.06
CA ASN A 129 -2.43 -6.65 -11.83
C ASN A 129 -3.03 -6.50 -10.41
N TYR A 130 -2.43 -5.66 -9.57
CA TYR A 130 -2.83 -5.49 -8.17
C TYR A 130 -2.89 -4.01 -7.75
N THR A 131 -3.60 -3.75 -6.65
CA THR A 131 -3.67 -2.49 -5.92
C THR A 131 -3.31 -2.75 -4.48
N SER A 132 -2.48 -1.91 -3.88
CA SER A 132 -1.99 -2.11 -2.52
C SER A 132 -2.11 -0.86 -1.66
N TYR A 133 -2.26 -1.08 -0.35
CA TYR A 133 -1.99 -0.08 0.67
C TYR A 133 -1.30 -0.78 1.84
N LEU A 134 -0.04 -0.39 2.04
CA LEU A 134 0.80 -0.85 3.13
C LEU A 134 1.05 0.31 4.09
N VAL A 135 1.00 0.04 5.39
CA VAL A 135 1.35 0.97 6.45
C VAL A 135 2.88 1.12 6.46
N ALA A 136 3.35 2.37 6.53
CA ALA A 136 4.78 2.63 6.56
C ALA A 136 5.37 2.31 7.93
N ASP A 137 6.22 1.28 7.99
CA ASP A 137 6.94 0.82 9.18
C ASP A 137 8.06 1.78 9.60
N LYS A 138 8.88 2.20 8.63
CA LYS A 138 10.06 3.03 8.90
C LYS A 138 9.93 4.37 8.20
N LYS A 139 10.16 5.45 8.95
CA LYS A 139 10.09 6.83 8.48
C LYS A 139 11.33 7.57 8.94
N VAL A 140 12.11 8.08 7.98
CA VAL A 140 13.33 8.83 8.26
C VAL A 140 13.26 10.19 7.58
N LYS A 141 13.85 11.20 8.20
CA LYS A 141 13.88 12.56 7.68
C LYS A 141 15.27 13.16 7.88
N SER A 142 15.71 13.97 6.92
CA SER A 142 16.87 14.86 7.04
C SER A 142 16.42 16.29 6.74
N GLY A 143 17.24 17.28 7.09
CA GLY A 143 16.93 18.69 6.90
C GLY A 143 18.17 19.58 7.01
N THR A 144 17.98 20.87 6.77
CA THR A 144 19.05 21.88 6.78
C THR A 144 19.89 21.86 8.07
N PHE A 145 19.25 21.60 9.21
CA PHE A 145 19.90 21.52 10.53
C PHE A 145 19.99 20.09 11.08
N ASN A 146 19.61 19.07 10.30
CA ASN A 146 19.59 17.67 10.71
C ASN A 146 20.24 16.82 9.63
N ALA A 147 21.49 16.41 9.87
CA ALA A 147 22.22 15.54 8.98
C ALA A 147 21.49 14.19 8.79
N PRO A 148 21.56 13.59 7.59
CA PRO A 148 21.10 12.22 7.39
C PRO A 148 21.93 11.25 8.25
N THR A 149 21.29 10.20 8.80
CA THR A 149 22.02 9.11 9.46
C THR A 149 22.91 8.38 8.46
N PRO A 150 24.01 7.72 8.89
CA PRO A 150 24.89 6.99 7.99
C PRO A 150 24.15 5.96 7.11
N GLU A 151 23.21 5.22 7.69
CA GLU A 151 22.34 4.29 6.95
C GLU A 151 21.53 4.99 5.85
N PHE A 152 21.04 6.20 6.13
CA PHE A 152 20.22 6.95 5.19
C PHE A 152 21.08 7.55 4.08
N THR A 153 22.29 8.01 4.38
CA THR A 153 23.26 8.46 3.37
C THR A 153 23.63 7.32 2.42
N ALA A 154 23.98 6.15 2.95
CA ALA A 154 24.28 4.97 2.14
C ALA A 154 23.10 4.55 1.24
N LEU A 155 21.86 4.65 1.76
CA LEU A 155 20.66 4.45 0.95
C LEU A 155 20.56 5.47 -0.19
N LEU A 156 20.75 6.77 0.09
CA LEU A 156 20.66 7.83 -0.91
C LEU A 156 21.69 7.66 -2.02
N GLU A 157 22.91 7.23 -1.68
CA GLU A 157 23.97 6.91 -2.64
C GLU A 157 23.57 5.77 -3.58
N ASN A 158 22.97 4.70 -3.06
CA ASN A 158 22.46 3.58 -3.88
C ASN A 158 21.42 4.03 -4.93
N TYR A 159 20.68 5.12 -4.63
CA TYR A 159 19.71 5.71 -5.54
C TYR A 159 20.27 6.90 -6.34
N ASN A 160 21.58 7.17 -6.27
CA ASN A 160 22.24 8.32 -6.90
C ASN A 160 21.66 9.68 -6.51
N ILE A 161 21.22 9.82 -5.25
CA ILE A 161 20.62 11.04 -4.71
C ILE A 161 21.64 11.77 -3.83
N LYS A 162 22.06 12.97 -4.27
CA LYS A 162 22.90 13.84 -3.42
C LYS A 162 22.13 14.29 -2.19
N SER A 163 22.69 14.08 -0.99
CA SER A 163 22.14 14.53 0.30
C SER A 163 22.26 16.05 0.50
N GLU A 164 23.23 16.70 -0.14
CA GLU A 164 23.51 18.14 -0.01
C GLU A 164 23.03 18.97 -1.21
N SER A 165 22.84 20.26 -0.94
CA SER A 165 22.53 21.31 -1.91
C SER A 165 23.81 22.00 -2.40
N PHE A 166 23.70 22.83 -3.45
CA PHE A 166 24.84 23.49 -4.09
C PHE A 166 25.65 24.41 -3.14
N PHE A 167 25.05 24.84 -2.03
CA PHE A 167 25.68 25.69 -1.02
C PHE A 167 26.12 24.93 0.25
N GLY A 168 26.29 23.60 0.18
CA GLY A 168 26.72 22.78 1.32
C GLY A 168 25.64 22.48 2.37
N PHE A 169 24.44 23.06 2.27
CA PHE A 169 23.35 22.73 3.19
C PHE A 169 22.73 21.36 2.85
N HIS A 170 22.39 20.58 3.86
CA HIS A 170 21.66 19.32 3.68
C HIS A 170 20.25 19.56 3.11
N LYS A 171 19.86 18.74 2.13
CA LYS A 171 18.50 18.73 1.58
C LYS A 171 17.53 18.21 2.63
N THR A 172 16.35 18.83 2.66
CA THR A 172 15.23 18.27 3.43
C THR A 172 14.62 17.10 2.68
N LEU A 173 14.99 15.88 3.08
CA LEU A 173 14.50 14.63 2.51
C LEU A 173 13.64 13.88 3.52
N ARG A 174 12.69 13.11 3.02
CA ARG A 174 11.88 12.18 3.81
C ARG A 174 11.83 10.85 3.09
N TYR A 175 12.15 9.80 3.83
CA TYR A 175 12.03 8.42 3.42
C TYR A 175 10.86 7.77 4.15
N THR A 176 10.09 6.96 3.43
CA THR A 176 9.11 6.04 4.02
C THR A 176 9.27 4.67 3.39
N GLU A 177 9.29 3.64 4.21
CA GLU A 177 9.33 2.24 3.84
C GLU A 177 8.12 1.53 4.44
N ALA A 178 7.44 0.74 3.62
CA ALA A 178 6.35 -0.15 4.01
C ALA A 178 6.65 -1.54 3.48
N ILE A 179 6.49 -2.57 4.28
CA ILE A 179 6.94 -3.93 4.00
C ILE A 179 5.84 -4.92 4.36
N ILE A 180 5.77 -6.04 3.65
CA ILE A 180 5.13 -7.26 4.12
C ILE A 180 6.23 -8.28 4.43
N GLU A 181 6.50 -8.47 5.72
CA GLU A 181 7.48 -9.42 6.21
C GLU A 181 7.01 -10.88 6.02
N ILE A 182 7.96 -11.80 6.03
CA ILE A 182 7.65 -13.22 6.03
C ILE A 182 7.01 -13.56 7.38
N GLY A 183 5.83 -14.18 7.33
CA GLY A 183 5.04 -14.53 8.51
C GLY A 183 4.06 -13.43 8.96
N GLU A 184 4.07 -12.26 8.33
CA GLU A 184 3.15 -11.17 8.65
C GLU A 184 1.73 -11.48 8.19
N GLU A 185 0.74 -11.21 9.05
CA GLU A 185 -0.67 -11.41 8.71
C GLU A 185 -1.18 -10.26 7.84
N ILE A 186 -1.57 -10.58 6.61
CA ILE A 186 -2.10 -9.61 5.64
C ILE A 186 -3.44 -10.07 5.09
N THR A 187 -4.17 -9.13 4.50
CA THR A 187 -5.42 -9.39 3.78
C THR A 187 -5.24 -9.21 2.29
N VAL A 188 -5.65 -10.22 1.53
CA VAL A 188 -5.68 -10.20 0.07
C VAL A 188 -7.10 -10.49 -0.42
N ALA A 189 -7.55 -9.72 -1.41
CA ALA A 189 -8.75 -10.06 -2.17
C ALA A 189 -8.43 -10.26 -3.65
N GLY A 190 -9.03 -11.30 -4.23
CA GLY A 190 -8.77 -11.75 -5.59
C GLY A 190 -9.85 -12.72 -6.06
N ILE A 191 -9.81 -13.04 -7.35
CA ILE A 191 -10.64 -14.11 -7.92
C ILE A 191 -9.97 -15.44 -7.56
N ALA A 192 -10.65 -16.27 -6.77
CA ALA A 192 -10.12 -17.59 -6.41
C ALA A 192 -10.25 -18.56 -7.57
N LYS A 193 -9.17 -19.27 -7.89
CA LYS A 193 -9.16 -20.38 -8.84
C LYS A 193 -8.46 -21.58 -8.26
N TRP A 194 -9.11 -22.74 -8.30
CA TRP A 194 -8.49 -23.99 -7.89
C TRP A 194 -7.67 -24.57 -9.03
N LYS A 195 -6.38 -24.80 -8.80
CA LYS A 195 -5.49 -25.46 -9.77
C LYS A 195 -4.88 -26.71 -9.17
N SER A 196 -4.76 -27.75 -9.99
CA SER A 196 -4.06 -28.97 -9.60
C SER A 196 -2.57 -28.70 -9.45
N LEU A 197 -1.97 -29.23 -8.38
CA LEU A 197 -0.55 -29.12 -8.14
C LEU A 197 0.22 -30.10 -9.04
N LYS A 198 1.31 -29.62 -9.65
CA LYS A 198 2.23 -30.46 -10.43
C LYS A 198 3.30 -31.10 -9.55
N ALA A 199 3.62 -30.49 -8.42
CA ALA A 199 4.60 -30.95 -7.44
C ALA A 199 4.05 -30.72 -6.02
N PRO A 200 4.37 -31.60 -5.06
CA PRO A 200 3.98 -31.42 -3.66
C PRO A 200 4.64 -30.17 -3.07
N ILE A 201 3.93 -29.48 -2.17
CA ILE A 201 4.44 -28.36 -1.39
C ILE A 201 4.70 -28.91 0.02
N GLU A 202 5.87 -28.62 0.58
CA GLU A 202 6.21 -29.06 1.94
C GLU A 202 5.18 -28.53 2.95
N GLY A 203 4.63 -29.42 3.79
CA GLY A 203 3.58 -29.09 4.74
C GLY A 203 2.16 -28.97 4.16
N TYR A 204 1.95 -29.25 2.86
CA TYR A 204 0.63 -29.21 2.22
C TYR A 204 0.25 -30.57 1.60
N SER A 205 -0.82 -31.18 2.11
CA SER A 205 -1.19 -32.56 1.75
C SER A 205 -2.20 -32.67 0.60
N TYR A 206 -2.68 -31.55 0.04
CA TYR A 206 -3.75 -31.57 -0.96
C TYR A 206 -3.23 -31.61 -2.39
N SER A 207 -4.02 -32.17 -3.31
CA SER A 207 -3.70 -32.26 -4.75
C SER A 207 -4.01 -30.98 -5.55
N LYS A 208 -4.63 -29.99 -4.91
CA LYS A 208 -5.02 -28.71 -5.52
C LYS A 208 -4.68 -27.57 -4.59
N ILE A 209 -4.34 -26.42 -5.15
CA ILE A 209 -4.12 -25.17 -4.42
C ILE A 209 -5.07 -24.08 -4.93
N ALA A 210 -5.52 -23.21 -4.04
CA ALA A 210 -6.25 -22.02 -4.42
C ALA A 210 -5.26 -20.94 -4.88
N GLU A 211 -5.41 -20.43 -6.10
CA GLU A 211 -4.71 -19.25 -6.58
C GLU A 211 -5.63 -18.03 -6.53
N LEU A 212 -5.15 -16.92 -5.97
CA LEU A 212 -5.80 -15.63 -6.02
C LEU A 212 -5.23 -14.86 -7.21
N GLU A 213 -6.07 -14.64 -8.21
CA GLU A 213 -5.72 -13.94 -9.45
C GLU A 213 -6.52 -12.64 -9.62
N SER A 214 -6.00 -11.76 -10.48
CA SER A 214 -6.75 -10.64 -11.04
C SER A 214 -7.63 -11.09 -12.21
N SER A 215 -8.68 -10.33 -12.49
CA SER A 215 -9.42 -10.38 -13.76
C SER A 215 -9.39 -9.02 -14.46
N ASP A 216 -9.88 -8.96 -15.70
CA ASP A 216 -9.98 -7.72 -16.48
C ASP A 216 -10.75 -6.61 -15.73
N LYS A 217 -11.73 -7.02 -14.93
CA LYS A 217 -12.58 -6.10 -14.16
C LYS A 217 -12.05 -5.81 -12.76
N GLN A 218 -11.23 -6.71 -12.19
CA GLN A 218 -10.87 -6.67 -10.79
C GLN A 218 -9.39 -7.02 -10.58
N LYS A 219 -8.60 -6.01 -10.22
CA LYS A 219 -7.24 -6.22 -9.72
C LYS A 219 -7.25 -6.90 -8.36
N LEU A 220 -6.16 -7.60 -8.06
CA LEU A 220 -5.87 -8.06 -6.70
C LEU A 220 -5.80 -6.85 -5.75
N ILE A 221 -6.24 -7.04 -4.51
CA ILE A 221 -6.15 -6.01 -3.47
C ILE A 221 -5.31 -6.57 -2.34
N ILE A 222 -4.25 -5.87 -1.94
CA ILE A 222 -3.31 -6.31 -0.90
C ILE A 222 -3.19 -5.24 0.18
N THR A 223 -3.31 -5.63 1.45
CA THR A 223 -3.13 -4.71 2.57
C THR A 223 -2.71 -5.44 3.85
N ASP A 224 -1.89 -4.76 4.64
CA ASP A 224 -1.46 -5.10 6.01
C ASP A 224 -2.34 -4.46 7.09
N LEU A 225 -3.38 -3.71 6.69
CA LEU A 225 -4.29 -3.07 7.63
C LEU A 225 -4.97 -4.12 8.54
N PRO A 226 -4.79 -4.05 9.87
CA PRO A 226 -5.42 -4.99 10.77
C PRO A 226 -6.92 -4.76 10.86
N ASN A 227 -7.66 -5.81 11.20
CA ASN A 227 -9.05 -5.73 11.67
C ASN A 227 -10.06 -5.04 10.71
N ILE A 228 -9.98 -5.31 9.40
CA ILE A 228 -10.98 -4.81 8.44
C ILE A 228 -12.33 -5.53 8.65
N LYS A 229 -13.25 -4.87 9.37
CA LYS A 229 -14.58 -5.41 9.66
C LYS A 229 -15.40 -5.64 8.39
N THR A 230 -16.06 -6.80 8.30
CA THR A 230 -17.10 -7.05 7.30
C THR A 230 -18.31 -6.19 7.62
N LYS A 231 -18.88 -5.49 6.63
CA LYS A 231 -20.15 -4.80 6.79
C LYS A 231 -21.24 -5.85 6.94
N LYS A 232 -21.94 -5.86 8.08
CA LYS A 232 -23.15 -6.67 8.24
C LYS A 232 -24.15 -6.24 7.15
N ARG A 233 -24.62 -7.17 6.34
CA ARG A 233 -25.79 -6.94 5.49
C ARG A 233 -26.99 -6.96 6.44
N PHE A 234 -27.56 -5.79 6.67
CA PHE A 234 -28.91 -5.66 7.22
C PHE A 234 -29.88 -5.64 6.05
#